data_AF-A0A7C5ZD34-F1
#
_entry.id   AF-A0A7C5ZD34-F1
#
_cell.length_a   1.000
_cell.length_b   1.000
_cell.length_c   1.000
_cell.angle_alpha   90.00
_cell.angle_beta   90.00
_cell.angle_gamma   90.00
#
_symmetry.space_group_name_H-M   'P 1'
#
loop_
_entity.id
_entity.type
_entity.pdbx_description
1 polymer ?
#
loop_
_entity_poly.entity_id
_entity_poly.type
_entity_poly.pdbx_seq_one_letter_code
_entity_poly.pdbx_strand_id
1 'polypeptide(L)'
;MIRRLAVILMIFLTAQASAQTRHIEKLGFESRRDRLLSYYASRTSRPGFQGVCAKLATGIDEENALALLREKIRHPTGDMFFIYPLIGTYLHFQHRLPEDIIRHCRMLFRDYTAYRGDTENHWLMYYTAILLAAQTWPGENGLTWFNGKSSEENYREAYAYLQHWIRETTTRGQMEFDSPDYGGVFLSPIALLYDFAVDPLLRQQANMLMDYLLADWACEHLKGMPIGGFSRIYEPRVYTPRASVVATLMWLYFGDSEFNPNASMHESIFPALSGYRCPNIIVQAATDRSIPYTHLETKRVRNIIRYGRERNPPVYKTNYVTRLYGLGSLQGGILQPIQQHTWSVTWVSEKPHSTLFSLHPTYSVKELAAFFPEEPKYLVGEVIKSKGTYTSPDKWTGGSPYEQTFQHENALIVLYDIPKGINWPYISAYFPKQLDERIEDASGWIFCREGGVYIAYFPLKPYEWKEESTCHRLTSRHLHNGLVLEAGSEDEYTSFDSFQKQIRNNLPDLSVFDDSLSVSYVTSRGNWMEFTFNGPRKLNGVSVDLSKYPLFESPYLYGDVMVPRLEIRYGSKIRILDFEKNQIKEKVISVEEKNRIEDGQ
;
A
#
# COMPACT_ATOMS: atom_id res chain seq x y z
N MET A 1 -7.05 40.54 36.96
CA MET A 1 -6.40 41.00 35.71
C MET A 1 -5.27 40.07 35.26
N ILE A 2 -4.31 39.75 36.14
CA ILE A 2 -3.10 38.95 35.83
C ILE A 2 -3.42 37.52 35.31
N ARG A 3 -4.40 36.81 35.89
CA ARG A 3 -4.83 35.48 35.40
C ARG A 3 -5.42 35.49 33.98
N ARG A 4 -6.12 36.56 33.58
CA ARG A 4 -6.66 36.69 32.21
C ARG A 4 -5.56 37.00 31.20
N LEU A 5 -4.54 37.79 31.58
CA LEU A 5 -3.38 38.04 30.73
C LEU A 5 -2.55 36.77 30.50
N ALA A 6 -2.35 35.95 31.54
CA ALA A 6 -1.60 34.70 31.43
C ALA A 6 -2.29 33.67 30.51
N VAL A 7 -3.62 33.55 30.58
CA VAL A 7 -4.39 32.67 29.69
C VAL A 7 -4.35 33.17 28.24
N ILE A 8 -4.49 34.48 28.01
CA ILE A 8 -4.37 35.06 26.67
C ILE A 8 -2.96 34.85 26.11
N LEU A 9 -1.91 35.08 26.91
CA LEU A 9 -0.53 34.86 26.50
C LEU A 9 -0.25 33.38 26.17
N MET A 10 -0.78 32.44 26.96
CA MET A 10 -0.70 31.00 26.67
C MET A 10 -1.40 30.65 25.36
N ILE A 11 -2.61 31.16 25.13
CA ILE A 11 -3.37 30.93 23.90
C ILE A 11 -2.59 31.47 22.69
N PHE A 12 -2.05 32.69 22.78
CA PHE A 12 -1.22 33.27 21.72
C PHE A 12 0.07 32.49 21.46
N LEU A 13 0.77 32.04 22.51
CA LEU A 13 1.98 31.22 22.38
C LEU A 13 1.68 29.84 21.78
N THR A 14 0.57 29.19 22.17
CA THR A 14 0.15 27.91 21.56
C THR A 14 -0.30 28.07 20.10
N ALA A 15 -0.95 29.18 19.76
CA ALA A 15 -1.34 29.50 18.39
C ALA A 15 -0.11 29.80 17.51
N GLN A 16 0.88 30.54 18.03
CA GLN A 16 2.14 30.79 17.34
C GLN A 16 2.97 29.52 17.16
N ALA A 17 3.09 28.67 18.20
CA ALA A 17 3.78 27.39 18.08
C ALA A 17 3.09 26.47 17.07
N SER A 18 1.75 26.36 17.12
CA SER A 18 0.98 25.61 16.12
C SER A 18 1.11 26.17 14.71
N ALA A 19 1.20 27.50 14.55
CA ALA A 19 1.39 28.14 13.25
C ALA A 19 2.81 27.92 12.71
N GLN A 20 3.83 27.97 13.58
CA GLN A 20 5.23 27.75 13.24
C GLN A 20 5.50 26.28 12.86
N THR A 21 4.92 25.33 13.59
CA THR A 21 4.97 23.90 13.26
C THR A 21 4.31 23.61 11.90
N ARG A 22 3.08 24.13 11.66
CA ARG A 22 2.42 24.07 10.35
C ARG A 22 3.23 24.73 9.24
N HIS A 23 3.97 25.80 9.55
CA HIS A 23 4.83 26.50 8.60
C HIS A 23 6.08 25.68 8.25
N ILE A 24 6.75 25.04 9.23
CA ILE A 24 7.91 24.16 9.01
C ILE A 24 7.51 22.92 8.22
N GLU A 25 6.35 22.33 8.50
CA GLU A 25 5.81 21.18 7.77
C GLU A 25 5.45 21.53 6.33
N LYS A 26 4.77 22.68 6.14
CA LYS A 26 4.49 23.22 4.81
C LYS A 26 5.80 23.45 4.06
N LEU A 27 6.79 24.09 4.67
CA LEU A 27 8.12 24.27 4.08
C LEU A 27 8.79 22.93 3.74
N GLY A 28 8.61 21.89 4.56
CA GLY A 28 9.10 20.54 4.30
C GLY A 28 8.47 19.93 3.05
N PHE A 29 7.13 19.94 2.94
CA PHE A 29 6.43 19.46 1.75
C PHE A 29 6.79 20.27 0.50
N GLU A 30 6.75 21.61 0.56
CA GLU A 30 7.07 22.45 -0.60
C GLU A 30 8.50 22.19 -1.10
N SER A 31 9.47 22.04 -0.20
CA SER A 31 10.86 21.71 -0.58
C SER A 31 10.98 20.36 -1.28
N ARG A 32 10.26 19.34 -0.80
CA ARG A 32 10.22 18.02 -1.43
C ARG A 32 9.50 18.05 -2.78
N ARG A 33 8.37 18.77 -2.86
CA ARG A 33 7.68 19.06 -4.13
C ARG A 33 8.65 19.68 -5.14
N ASP A 34 9.33 20.74 -4.75
CA ASP A 34 10.23 21.47 -5.64
C ASP A 34 11.38 20.57 -6.12
N ARG A 35 11.94 19.75 -5.22
CA ARG A 35 12.96 18.74 -5.58
C ARG A 35 12.44 17.74 -6.61
N LEU A 36 11.21 17.22 -6.45
CA LEU A 36 10.60 16.29 -7.40
C LEU A 36 10.36 16.95 -8.76
N LEU A 37 9.81 18.17 -8.76
CA LEU A 37 9.55 18.93 -10.00
C LEU A 37 10.86 19.25 -10.72
N SER A 38 11.88 19.74 -10.02
CA SER A 38 13.20 20.02 -10.60
C SER A 38 13.84 18.77 -11.19
N TYR A 39 13.76 17.63 -10.49
CA TYR A 39 14.30 16.36 -10.98
C TYR A 39 13.66 15.91 -12.31
N TYR A 40 12.35 16.07 -12.45
CA TYR A 40 11.68 15.76 -13.71
C TYR A 40 11.92 16.81 -14.79
N ALA A 41 11.93 18.10 -14.42
CA ALA A 41 12.10 19.21 -15.35
C ALA A 41 13.51 19.24 -15.98
N SER A 42 14.54 18.81 -15.24
CA SER A 42 15.93 18.77 -15.71
C SER A 42 16.21 17.66 -16.72
N ARG A 43 15.26 16.74 -16.97
CA ARG A 43 15.44 15.65 -17.92
C ARG A 43 15.11 16.10 -19.34
N THR A 44 15.98 15.72 -20.28
CA THR A 44 15.86 16.03 -21.72
C THR A 44 15.20 14.90 -22.52
N SER A 45 15.18 13.67 -21.98
CA SER A 45 14.49 12.50 -22.56
C SER A 45 13.69 11.76 -21.48
N ARG A 46 12.59 11.11 -21.90
CA ARG A 46 11.59 10.40 -21.06
C ARG A 46 10.61 11.26 -20.23
N PRO A 47 9.81 12.15 -20.81
CA PRO A 47 8.70 12.71 -20.07
C PRO A 47 7.46 11.95 -20.50
N GLY A 48 6.96 11.04 -19.65
CA GLY A 48 5.50 10.89 -19.60
C GLY A 48 4.85 12.23 -19.26
N PHE A 49 3.56 12.25 -18.97
CA PHE A 49 2.91 13.49 -18.54
C PHE A 49 3.62 14.16 -17.34
N GLN A 50 4.30 13.38 -16.49
CA GLN A 50 5.09 13.88 -15.36
C GLN A 50 6.19 14.88 -15.76
N GLY A 51 6.92 14.63 -16.85
CA GLY A 51 7.99 15.54 -17.26
C GLY A 51 7.44 16.79 -17.97
N VAL A 52 6.36 16.64 -18.74
CA VAL A 52 5.62 17.78 -19.31
C VAL A 52 5.12 18.69 -18.19
N CYS A 53 4.40 18.12 -17.23
CA CYS A 53 3.86 18.84 -16.07
C CYS A 53 4.96 19.53 -15.26
N ALA A 54 6.08 18.84 -14.98
CA ALA A 54 7.17 19.40 -14.21
C ALA A 54 7.85 20.59 -14.90
N LYS A 55 8.10 20.49 -16.22
CA LYS A 55 8.65 21.59 -17.02
C LYS A 55 7.69 22.78 -17.07
N LEU A 56 6.41 22.55 -17.31
CA LEU A 56 5.39 23.63 -17.30
C LEU A 56 5.28 24.28 -15.91
N ALA A 57 5.24 23.50 -14.84
CA ALA A 57 5.14 24.01 -13.47
C ALA A 57 6.35 24.84 -13.04
N THR A 58 7.56 24.44 -13.45
CA THR A 58 8.80 25.14 -13.09
C THR A 58 9.19 26.25 -14.07
N GLY A 59 8.60 26.27 -15.27
CA GLY A 59 9.02 27.15 -16.37
C GLY A 59 10.35 26.75 -17.02
N ILE A 60 10.94 25.61 -16.62
CA ILE A 60 12.18 25.10 -17.20
C ILE A 60 11.85 24.41 -18.51
N ASP A 61 12.44 24.88 -19.61
CA ASP A 61 12.38 24.21 -20.92
C ASP A 61 10.94 23.99 -21.42
N GLU A 62 10.13 25.06 -21.35
CA GLU A 62 8.71 25.05 -21.73
C GLU A 62 8.49 24.70 -23.21
N GLU A 63 9.38 25.14 -24.11
CA GLU A 63 9.31 24.79 -25.52
C GLU A 63 9.37 23.27 -25.74
N ASN A 64 10.31 22.58 -25.05
CA ASN A 64 10.39 21.14 -25.06
C ASN A 64 9.12 20.50 -24.46
N ALA A 65 8.61 21.02 -23.33
CA ALA A 65 7.38 20.52 -22.71
C ALA A 65 6.19 20.53 -23.68
N LEU A 66 6.03 21.62 -24.43
CA LEU A 66 4.98 21.74 -25.45
C LEU A 66 5.21 20.80 -26.64
N ALA A 67 6.45 20.63 -27.10
CA ALA A 67 6.79 19.70 -28.16
C ALA A 67 6.46 18.24 -27.76
N LEU A 68 6.82 17.85 -26.54
CA LEU A 68 6.54 16.52 -25.99
C LEU A 68 5.05 16.27 -25.78
N LEU A 69 4.32 17.29 -25.31
CA LEU A 69 2.87 17.18 -25.19
C LEU A 69 2.22 16.98 -26.56
N ARG A 70 2.65 17.73 -27.59
CA ARG A 70 2.17 17.56 -28.98
C ARG A 70 2.44 16.14 -29.51
N GLU A 71 3.62 15.59 -29.23
CA GLU A 71 3.94 14.21 -29.62
C GLU A 71 3.00 13.20 -28.96
N LYS A 72 2.77 13.34 -27.65
CA LYS A 72 1.89 12.43 -26.90
C LYS A 72 0.44 12.45 -27.39
N ILE A 73 -0.12 13.63 -27.56
CA ILE A 73 -1.53 13.76 -27.96
C ILE A 73 -1.76 13.28 -29.41
N ARG A 74 -0.73 13.24 -30.26
CA ARG A 74 -0.80 12.63 -31.60
C ARG A 74 -0.82 11.10 -31.58
N HIS A 75 -0.31 10.47 -30.53
CA HIS A 75 -0.16 9.02 -30.42
C HIS A 75 -0.74 8.50 -29.09
N PRO A 76 -2.06 8.66 -28.85
CA PRO A 76 -2.68 8.25 -27.60
C PRO A 76 -2.61 6.73 -27.42
N THR A 77 -2.05 6.28 -26.28
CA THR A 77 -1.90 4.86 -25.92
C THR A 77 -1.95 4.70 -24.40
N GLY A 78 -2.47 3.57 -23.91
CA GLY A 78 -2.55 3.27 -22.47
C GLY A 78 -3.88 3.61 -21.80
N ASP A 79 -4.90 3.98 -22.58
CA ASP A 79 -6.30 4.06 -22.15
C ASP A 79 -6.53 4.99 -20.96
N MET A 80 -7.03 4.48 -19.83
CA MET A 80 -7.21 5.25 -18.59
C MET A 80 -5.89 5.87 -18.11
N PHE A 81 -4.75 5.17 -18.23
CA PHE A 81 -3.41 5.69 -17.90
C PHE A 81 -2.96 6.84 -18.81
N PHE A 82 -3.68 7.09 -19.91
CA PHE A 82 -3.46 8.22 -20.80
C PHE A 82 -4.46 9.36 -20.56
N ILE A 83 -5.76 9.06 -20.46
CA ILE A 83 -6.77 10.11 -20.36
C ILE A 83 -6.77 10.80 -19.00
N TYR A 84 -6.45 10.11 -17.89
CA TYR A 84 -6.39 10.74 -16.57
C TYR A 84 -5.25 11.76 -16.45
N PRO A 85 -3.99 11.47 -16.88
CA PRO A 85 -2.96 12.49 -16.83
C PRO A 85 -3.12 13.54 -17.93
N LEU A 86 -3.79 13.22 -19.05
CA LEU A 86 -4.15 14.21 -20.07
C LEU A 86 -5.03 15.31 -19.50
N ILE A 87 -6.16 14.94 -18.87
CA ILE A 87 -7.06 15.95 -18.29
C ILE A 87 -6.43 16.64 -17.08
N GLY A 88 -5.64 15.93 -16.27
CA GLY A 88 -4.87 16.55 -15.18
C GLY A 88 -3.89 17.61 -15.69
N THR A 89 -3.13 17.30 -16.74
CA THR A 89 -2.21 18.24 -17.39
C THR A 89 -2.98 19.42 -17.99
N TYR A 90 -4.08 19.16 -18.70
CA TYR A 90 -4.93 20.19 -19.27
C TYR A 90 -5.43 21.16 -18.18
N LEU A 91 -6.01 20.65 -17.10
CA LEU A 91 -6.62 21.49 -16.06
C LEU A 91 -5.59 22.34 -15.31
N HIS A 92 -4.40 21.80 -15.03
CA HIS A 92 -3.32 22.58 -14.41
C HIS A 92 -2.78 23.69 -15.33
N PHE A 93 -2.72 23.46 -16.64
CA PHE A 93 -1.93 24.32 -17.54
C PHE A 93 -2.68 24.97 -18.70
N GLN A 94 -3.98 24.74 -18.87
CA GLN A 94 -4.78 25.23 -20.02
C GLN A 94 -4.61 26.73 -20.30
N HIS A 95 -4.43 27.56 -19.28
CA HIS A 95 -4.21 29.01 -19.40
C HIS A 95 -2.86 29.40 -20.04
N ARG A 96 -1.94 28.44 -20.21
CA ARG A 96 -0.61 28.59 -20.84
C ARG A 96 -0.45 27.74 -22.10
N LEU A 97 -1.37 26.81 -22.36
CA LEU A 97 -1.26 25.93 -23.51
C LEU A 97 -1.64 26.68 -24.80
N PRO A 98 -0.88 26.52 -25.89
CA PRO A 98 -1.30 26.95 -27.23
C PRO A 98 -2.66 26.40 -27.64
N GLU A 99 -3.42 27.17 -28.42
CA GLU A 99 -4.76 26.80 -28.88
C GLU A 99 -4.80 25.46 -29.63
N ASP A 100 -3.73 25.12 -30.38
CA ASP A 100 -3.64 23.85 -31.11
C ASP A 100 -3.64 22.64 -30.16
N ILE A 101 -2.92 22.74 -29.04
CA ILE A 101 -2.87 21.70 -28.02
C ILE A 101 -4.21 21.63 -27.28
N ILE A 102 -4.78 22.77 -26.88
CA ILE A 102 -6.09 22.83 -26.20
C ILE A 102 -7.16 22.11 -27.02
N ARG A 103 -7.24 22.43 -28.33
CA ARG A 103 -8.20 21.83 -29.25
C ARG A 103 -7.98 20.33 -29.39
N HIS A 104 -6.73 19.90 -29.53
CA HIS A 104 -6.42 18.49 -29.69
C HIS A 104 -6.69 17.67 -28.40
N CYS A 105 -6.40 18.22 -27.22
CA CYS A 105 -6.78 17.62 -25.94
C CYS A 105 -8.30 17.38 -25.87
N ARG A 106 -9.13 18.36 -26.27
CA ARG A 106 -10.58 18.15 -26.36
C ARG A 106 -10.93 17.07 -27.39
N MET A 107 -10.37 17.13 -28.60
CA MET A 107 -10.65 16.16 -29.66
C MET A 107 -10.33 14.72 -29.25
N LEU A 108 -9.33 14.49 -28.39
CA LEU A 108 -9.03 13.16 -27.88
C LEU A 108 -10.17 12.54 -27.08
N PHE A 109 -10.96 13.32 -26.34
CA PHE A 109 -12.16 12.81 -25.66
C PHE A 109 -13.34 12.51 -26.62
N ARG A 110 -13.22 12.87 -27.90
CA ARG A 110 -14.11 12.45 -28.99
C ARG A 110 -13.55 11.25 -29.76
N ASP A 111 -12.28 11.31 -30.11
CA ASP A 111 -11.67 10.45 -31.14
C ASP A 111 -10.93 9.24 -30.57
N TYR A 112 -10.42 9.32 -29.33
CA TYR A 112 -9.70 8.23 -28.69
C TYR A 112 -10.64 7.38 -27.82
N THR A 113 -10.94 6.16 -28.25
CA THR A 113 -11.82 5.22 -27.56
C THR A 113 -11.11 4.53 -26.40
N ALA A 114 -10.78 5.29 -25.36
CA ALA A 114 -10.07 4.79 -24.18
C ALA A 114 -10.86 3.66 -23.51
N TYR A 115 -10.21 2.51 -23.33
CA TYR A 115 -10.75 1.41 -22.55
C TYR A 115 -10.75 1.75 -21.05
N ARG A 116 -11.85 1.47 -20.34
CA ARG A 116 -11.92 1.75 -18.90
C ARG A 116 -10.97 0.87 -18.08
N GLY A 117 -10.73 -0.38 -18.50
CA GLY A 117 -10.05 -1.40 -17.70
C GLY A 117 -10.99 -2.24 -16.83
N ASP A 118 -10.38 -3.22 -16.14
CA ASP A 118 -11.05 -4.26 -15.36
C ASP A 118 -10.78 -4.23 -13.84
N THR A 119 -9.85 -3.41 -13.37
CA THR A 119 -9.45 -3.33 -11.95
C THR A 119 -9.96 -2.07 -11.25
N GLU A 120 -9.87 -2.03 -9.92
CA GLU A 120 -10.36 -0.91 -9.11
C GLU A 120 -9.66 0.42 -9.47
N ASN A 121 -8.32 0.37 -9.56
CA ASN A 121 -7.51 1.54 -9.93
C ASN A 121 -7.85 2.05 -11.33
N HIS A 122 -8.08 1.14 -12.29
CA HIS A 122 -8.46 1.49 -13.66
C HIS A 122 -9.76 2.30 -13.70
N TRP A 123 -10.78 1.83 -12.97
CA TRP A 123 -12.07 2.51 -12.92
C TRP A 123 -11.97 3.87 -12.21
N LEU A 124 -11.21 3.97 -11.13
CA LEU A 124 -11.00 5.26 -10.45
C LEU A 124 -10.33 6.29 -11.36
N MET A 125 -9.25 5.91 -12.05
CA MET A 125 -8.57 6.79 -13.02
C MET A 125 -9.51 7.19 -14.16
N TYR A 126 -10.20 6.23 -14.76
CA TYR A 126 -11.10 6.47 -15.88
C TYR A 126 -12.26 7.41 -15.49
N TYR A 127 -12.99 7.10 -14.41
CA TYR A 127 -14.14 7.90 -14.03
C TYR A 127 -13.76 9.26 -13.44
N THR A 128 -12.59 9.38 -12.82
CA THR A 128 -12.02 10.71 -12.51
C THR A 128 -11.80 11.50 -13.80
N ALA A 129 -11.19 10.90 -14.81
CA ALA A 129 -10.90 11.57 -16.06
C ALA A 129 -12.18 12.01 -16.80
N ILE A 130 -13.16 11.11 -16.91
CA ILE A 130 -14.44 11.38 -17.56
C ILE A 130 -15.24 12.44 -16.80
N LEU A 131 -15.30 12.38 -15.47
CA LEU A 131 -15.99 13.40 -14.67
C LEU A 131 -15.39 14.79 -14.92
N LEU A 132 -14.06 14.91 -14.79
CA LEU A 132 -13.34 16.17 -14.93
C LEU A 132 -13.44 16.73 -16.36
N ALA A 133 -13.36 15.87 -17.38
CA ALA A 133 -13.58 16.28 -18.77
C ALA A 133 -15.02 16.76 -18.99
N ALA A 134 -16.01 16.03 -18.49
CA ALA A 134 -17.42 16.33 -18.72
C ALA A 134 -17.85 17.67 -18.08
N GLN A 135 -17.36 17.98 -16.88
CA GLN A 135 -17.60 19.31 -16.26
C GLN A 135 -16.86 20.45 -16.97
N THR A 136 -15.75 20.14 -17.65
CA THR A 136 -14.94 21.13 -18.37
C THR A 136 -15.60 21.53 -19.68
N TRP A 137 -16.28 20.59 -20.34
CA TRP A 137 -17.00 20.81 -21.59
C TRP A 137 -18.49 20.44 -21.44
N PRO A 138 -19.29 21.23 -20.69
CA PRO A 138 -20.69 20.95 -20.43
C PRO A 138 -21.58 21.19 -21.67
N GLY A 139 -22.75 20.56 -21.72
CA GLY A 139 -23.76 20.76 -22.76
C GLY A 139 -23.47 20.11 -24.12
N GLU A 140 -22.37 19.38 -24.26
CA GLU A 140 -22.03 18.70 -25.51
C GLU A 140 -22.76 17.36 -25.64
N ASN A 141 -23.23 17.06 -26.85
CA ASN A 141 -23.99 15.85 -27.12
C ASN A 141 -23.10 14.63 -27.41
N GLY A 142 -23.72 13.45 -27.53
CA GLY A 142 -23.03 12.18 -27.75
C GLY A 142 -22.10 12.09 -28.96
N LEU A 143 -22.27 12.94 -29.99
CA LEU A 143 -21.39 12.94 -31.17
C LEU A 143 -19.99 13.50 -30.87
N THR A 144 -19.82 14.13 -29.71
CA THR A 144 -18.57 14.77 -29.30
C THR A 144 -17.79 13.92 -28.28
N TRP A 145 -18.28 12.73 -27.96
CA TRP A 145 -17.67 11.82 -27.00
C TRP A 145 -17.45 10.44 -27.62
N PHE A 146 -16.28 9.84 -27.37
CA PHE A 146 -15.93 8.54 -27.94
C PHE A 146 -16.89 7.40 -27.58
N ASN A 147 -17.69 7.59 -26.52
CA ASN A 147 -18.62 6.59 -26.00
C ASN A 147 -20.10 6.87 -26.32
N GLY A 148 -20.39 7.92 -27.12
CA GLY A 148 -21.74 8.26 -27.56
C GLY A 148 -22.63 8.91 -26.50
N LYS A 149 -22.12 9.17 -25.29
CA LYS A 149 -22.87 9.84 -24.20
C LYS A 149 -22.67 11.35 -24.26
N SER A 150 -23.69 12.11 -23.86
CA SER A 150 -23.55 13.55 -23.59
C SER A 150 -22.60 13.83 -22.42
N SER A 151 -22.15 15.07 -22.29
CA SER A 151 -21.36 15.51 -21.14
C SER A 151 -22.10 15.24 -19.82
N GLU A 152 -23.40 15.48 -19.76
CA GLU A 152 -24.22 15.26 -18.56
C GLU A 152 -24.35 13.78 -18.21
N GLU A 153 -24.50 12.91 -19.20
CA GLU A 153 -24.53 11.45 -18.97
C GLU A 153 -23.19 10.91 -18.49
N ASN A 154 -22.10 11.37 -19.10
CA ASN A 154 -20.74 11.03 -18.68
C ASN A 154 -20.47 11.48 -17.24
N TYR A 155 -20.82 12.73 -16.92
CA TYR A 155 -20.69 13.26 -15.56
C TYR A 155 -21.49 12.43 -14.55
N ARG A 156 -22.77 12.17 -14.83
CA ARG A 156 -23.67 11.44 -13.93
C ARG A 156 -23.20 10.01 -13.67
N GLU A 157 -22.75 9.29 -14.70
CA GLU A 157 -22.23 7.94 -14.53
C GLU A 157 -20.93 7.93 -13.72
N ALA A 158 -19.99 8.81 -14.06
CA ALA A 158 -18.73 8.92 -13.36
C ALA A 158 -18.91 9.28 -11.88
N TYR A 159 -19.79 10.24 -11.61
CA TYR A 159 -20.16 10.63 -10.25
C TYR A 159 -20.78 9.47 -9.49
N ALA A 160 -21.74 8.76 -10.08
CA ALA A 160 -22.39 7.61 -9.44
C ALA A 160 -21.39 6.50 -9.09
N TYR A 161 -20.44 6.20 -10.00
CA TYR A 161 -19.36 5.27 -9.71
C TYR A 161 -18.47 5.75 -8.56
N LEU A 162 -18.02 7.01 -8.58
CA LEU A 162 -17.15 7.55 -7.53
C LEU A 162 -17.83 7.52 -6.17
N GLN A 163 -19.12 7.90 -6.08
CA GLN A 163 -19.90 7.78 -4.84
C GLN A 163 -20.02 6.33 -4.36
N HIS A 164 -20.25 5.40 -5.29
CA HIS A 164 -20.26 3.97 -4.96
C HIS A 164 -18.91 3.52 -4.41
N TRP A 165 -17.81 3.85 -5.09
CA TRP A 165 -16.47 3.48 -4.70
C TRP A 165 -16.09 4.06 -3.33
N ILE A 166 -16.36 5.34 -3.08
CA ILE A 166 -16.13 6.00 -1.78
C ILE A 166 -16.83 5.23 -0.67
N ARG A 167 -18.12 4.94 -0.83
CA ARG A 167 -18.90 4.21 0.17
C ARG A 167 -18.32 2.82 0.42
N GLU A 168 -18.07 2.06 -0.64
CA GLU A 168 -17.54 0.70 -0.49
C GLU A 168 -16.17 0.73 0.20
N THR A 169 -15.25 1.59 -0.24
CA THR A 169 -13.90 1.69 0.34
C THR A 169 -13.93 2.08 1.82
N THR A 170 -14.74 3.06 2.18
CA THR A 170 -14.82 3.58 3.57
C THR A 170 -15.59 2.68 4.52
N THR A 171 -16.29 1.66 4.02
CA THR A 171 -17.04 0.71 4.86
C THR A 171 -16.40 -0.68 4.91
N ARG A 172 -15.66 -1.08 3.88
CA ARG A 172 -15.17 -2.47 3.71
C ARG A 172 -13.75 -2.57 3.16
N GLY A 173 -13.03 -1.45 3.09
CA GLY A 173 -11.65 -1.36 2.58
C GLY A 173 -11.54 -1.41 1.06
N GLN A 174 -10.37 -1.09 0.52
CA GLN A 174 -10.10 -1.14 -0.93
C GLN A 174 -10.05 -2.59 -1.45
N MET A 175 -10.38 -2.81 -2.73
CA MET A 175 -10.16 -4.10 -3.39
C MET A 175 -8.69 -4.32 -3.72
N GLU A 176 -7.97 -3.30 -4.18
CA GLU A 176 -6.54 -3.35 -4.46
C GLU A 176 -5.75 -2.68 -3.33
N PHE A 177 -6.00 -3.17 -2.11
CA PHE A 177 -5.47 -2.66 -0.86
C PHE A 177 -3.94 -2.59 -0.82
N ASP A 178 -3.42 -1.54 -0.19
CA ASP A 178 -2.05 -1.34 0.29
C ASP A 178 -0.96 -1.73 -0.70
N SER A 179 -1.25 -1.56 -1.99
CA SER A 179 -0.34 -1.94 -3.06
C SER A 179 0.79 -0.91 -3.16
N PRO A 180 2.06 -1.31 -2.95
CA PRO A 180 3.20 -0.39 -3.08
C PRO A 180 3.36 0.21 -4.48
N ASP A 181 2.84 -0.49 -5.49
CA ASP A 181 2.88 -0.04 -6.87
C ASP A 181 1.62 0.72 -7.28
N TYR A 182 0.47 0.51 -6.62
CA TYR A 182 -0.79 1.17 -6.98
C TYR A 182 -1.18 2.33 -6.09
N GLY A 183 -0.53 2.56 -4.94
CA GLY A 183 -0.83 3.71 -4.08
C GLY A 183 -0.88 5.05 -4.85
N GLY A 184 -0.01 5.22 -5.86
CA GLY A 184 -0.01 6.40 -6.72
C GLY A 184 -1.19 6.51 -7.68
N VAL A 185 -1.69 5.41 -8.25
CA VAL A 185 -2.87 5.43 -9.13
C VAL A 185 -4.19 5.56 -8.37
N PHE A 186 -4.16 5.52 -7.04
CA PHE A 186 -5.27 5.95 -6.19
C PHE A 186 -5.14 7.42 -5.75
N LEU A 187 -3.99 7.81 -5.21
CA LEU A 187 -3.78 9.17 -4.69
C LEU A 187 -3.76 10.24 -5.80
N SER A 188 -3.21 9.94 -7.00
CA SER A 188 -3.18 10.91 -8.10
C SER A 188 -4.56 11.34 -8.59
N PRO A 189 -5.48 10.43 -8.96
CA PRO A 189 -6.85 10.82 -9.35
C PRO A 189 -7.60 11.56 -8.25
N ILE A 190 -7.45 11.16 -6.98
CA ILE A 190 -8.11 11.84 -5.86
C ILE A 190 -7.57 13.26 -5.68
N ALA A 191 -6.25 13.47 -5.84
CA ALA A 191 -5.66 14.82 -5.84
C ALA A 191 -6.26 15.71 -6.94
N LEU A 192 -6.47 15.16 -8.15
CA LEU A 192 -7.13 15.89 -9.24
C LEU A 192 -8.60 16.23 -8.90
N LEU A 193 -9.35 15.31 -8.28
CA LEU A 193 -10.70 15.59 -7.81
C LEU A 193 -10.71 16.70 -6.73
N TYR A 194 -9.76 16.66 -5.80
CA TYR A 194 -9.62 17.68 -4.77
C TYR A 194 -9.36 19.08 -5.37
N ASP A 195 -8.50 19.17 -6.39
CA ASP A 195 -8.18 20.46 -6.99
C ASP A 195 -9.27 20.98 -7.94
N PHE A 196 -9.90 20.08 -8.70
CA PHE A 196 -10.68 20.49 -9.87
C PHE A 196 -12.15 20.11 -9.87
N ALA A 197 -12.63 19.17 -9.03
CA ALA A 197 -14.06 18.82 -9.03
C ALA A 197 -14.91 20.05 -8.71
N VAL A 198 -15.90 20.40 -9.55
CA VAL A 198 -16.76 21.57 -9.33
C VAL A 198 -17.78 21.36 -8.21
N ASP A 199 -18.19 20.11 -7.98
CA ASP A 199 -19.11 19.76 -6.89
C ASP A 199 -18.39 19.88 -5.53
N PRO A 200 -18.83 20.76 -4.62
CA PRO A 200 -18.22 20.93 -3.31
C PRO A 200 -18.30 19.69 -2.42
N LEU A 201 -19.35 18.86 -2.55
CA LEU A 201 -19.48 17.59 -1.84
C LEU A 201 -18.37 16.63 -2.28
N LEU A 202 -18.21 16.41 -3.59
CA LEU A 202 -17.16 15.53 -4.11
C LEU A 202 -15.76 16.06 -3.79
N ARG A 203 -15.54 17.38 -3.85
CA ARG A 203 -14.26 17.99 -3.48
C ARG A 203 -13.92 17.74 -2.00
N GLN A 204 -14.91 17.89 -1.12
CA GLN A 204 -14.74 17.60 0.31
C GLN A 204 -14.52 16.11 0.56
N GLN A 205 -15.22 15.22 -0.14
CA GLN A 205 -14.95 13.79 -0.07
C GLN A 205 -13.55 13.44 -0.57
N ALA A 206 -13.06 14.09 -1.64
CA ALA A 206 -11.70 13.90 -2.13
C ALA A 206 -10.66 14.35 -1.08
N ASN A 207 -10.89 15.48 -0.40
CA ASN A 207 -10.06 15.91 0.74
C ASN A 207 -10.02 14.83 1.85
N MET A 208 -11.19 14.28 2.21
CA MET A 208 -11.29 13.22 3.20
C MET A 208 -10.66 11.90 2.73
N LEU A 209 -10.74 11.57 1.44
CA LEU A 209 -10.11 10.36 0.88
C LEU A 209 -8.58 10.48 0.85
N MET A 210 -8.03 11.66 0.59
CA MET A 210 -6.60 11.90 0.71
C MET A 210 -6.14 11.66 2.16
N ASP A 211 -6.87 12.20 3.15
CA ASP A 211 -6.60 11.92 4.56
C ASP A 211 -6.73 10.42 4.89
N TYR A 212 -7.79 9.77 4.39
CA TYR A 212 -8.07 8.36 4.65
C TYR A 212 -6.92 7.47 4.17
N LEU A 213 -6.52 7.60 2.90
CA LEU A 213 -5.48 6.75 2.31
C LEU A 213 -4.09 7.07 2.86
N LEU A 214 -3.81 8.33 3.21
CA LEU A 214 -2.55 8.67 3.86
C LEU A 214 -2.52 8.17 5.30
N ALA A 215 -3.63 8.18 6.04
CA ALA A 215 -3.70 7.63 7.39
C ALA A 215 -3.54 6.10 7.42
N ASP A 216 -4.10 5.41 6.45
CA ASP A 216 -3.89 3.98 6.17
C ASP A 216 -2.37 3.71 6.03
N TRP A 217 -1.72 4.35 5.05
CA TRP A 217 -0.27 4.23 4.85
C TRP A 217 0.59 4.68 6.04
N ALA A 218 0.14 5.65 6.84
CA ALA A 218 0.86 6.12 8.02
C ALA A 218 1.07 5.00 9.05
N CYS A 219 0.15 4.04 9.13
CA CYS A 219 0.25 2.91 10.06
C CYS A 219 1.11 1.77 9.52
N GLU A 220 1.37 1.72 8.22
CA GLU A 220 1.91 0.55 7.52
C GLU A 220 3.20 0.82 6.74
N HIS A 221 3.87 1.92 7.06
CA HIS A 221 5.16 2.26 6.49
C HIS A 221 6.26 2.33 7.56
N LEU A 222 7.50 2.30 7.10
CA LEU A 222 8.66 2.61 7.92
C LEU A 222 9.75 3.27 7.08
N LYS A 223 10.01 4.56 7.29
CA LYS A 223 11.05 5.31 6.55
C LYS A 223 10.88 5.19 5.03
N GLY A 224 9.64 5.33 4.56
CA GLY A 224 9.25 5.18 3.15
C GLY A 224 9.19 3.74 2.64
N MET A 225 9.43 2.72 3.48
CA MET A 225 9.26 1.32 3.10
C MET A 225 7.86 0.83 3.45
N PRO A 226 7.10 0.24 2.52
CA PRO A 226 5.83 -0.42 2.84
C PRO A 226 6.07 -1.68 3.67
N ILE A 227 5.15 -1.96 4.61
CA ILE A 227 5.19 -3.13 5.49
C ILE A 227 3.98 -4.02 5.27
N GLY A 228 4.24 -5.32 5.23
CA GLY A 228 3.23 -6.36 5.39
C GLY A 228 2.80 -7.05 4.12
N GLY A 229 1.55 -7.49 4.11
CA GLY A 229 0.94 -8.17 2.98
C GLY A 229 0.29 -7.20 2.00
N PHE A 230 0.41 -7.45 0.70
CA PHE A 230 -0.05 -6.54 -0.34
C PHE A 230 -0.95 -7.23 -1.34
N SER A 231 -1.96 -6.51 -1.83
CA SER A 231 -2.82 -7.00 -2.90
C SER A 231 -2.07 -7.17 -4.21
N ARG A 232 -1.15 -6.23 -4.49
CA ARG A 232 -0.42 -6.10 -5.74
C ARG A 232 0.97 -5.56 -5.46
N ILE A 233 1.98 -6.27 -5.94
CA ILE A 233 3.36 -5.79 -5.98
C ILE A 233 4.10 -6.42 -7.15
N TYR A 234 4.91 -5.63 -7.85
CA TYR A 234 5.80 -6.14 -8.89
C TYR A 234 7.05 -6.72 -8.25
N GLU A 235 7.53 -7.80 -8.84
CA GLU A 235 8.62 -8.62 -8.28
C GLU A 235 9.84 -7.81 -7.83
N PRO A 236 10.37 -6.84 -8.61
CA PRO A 236 11.52 -6.06 -8.16
C PRO A 236 11.26 -5.27 -6.88
N ARG A 237 10.01 -4.84 -6.64
CA ARG A 237 9.64 -4.02 -5.48
C ARG A 237 9.44 -4.83 -4.22
N VAL A 238 9.18 -6.13 -4.33
CA VAL A 238 9.09 -7.04 -3.17
C VAL A 238 10.38 -6.98 -2.37
N TYR A 239 11.51 -7.07 -3.07
CA TYR A 239 12.82 -7.02 -2.46
C TYR A 239 13.53 -5.67 -2.63
N THR A 240 12.90 -4.63 -3.19
CA THR A 240 13.43 -3.24 -3.17
C THR A 240 12.37 -2.24 -2.70
N PRO A 241 11.90 -2.34 -1.44
CA PRO A 241 10.73 -1.60 -0.96
C PRO A 241 10.86 -0.08 -1.11
N ARG A 242 12.06 0.49 -0.87
CA ARG A 242 12.36 1.94 -1.02
C ARG A 242 12.20 2.47 -2.45
N ALA A 243 12.08 1.61 -3.44
CA ALA A 243 11.97 2.00 -4.83
C ALA A 243 10.53 1.89 -5.37
N SER A 244 9.57 1.46 -4.55
CA SER A 244 8.15 1.41 -4.86
C SER A 244 7.55 2.80 -5.16
N VAL A 245 6.36 2.84 -5.77
CA VAL A 245 5.64 4.10 -6.03
C VAL A 245 5.27 4.77 -4.71
N VAL A 246 4.75 3.98 -3.77
CA VAL A 246 4.33 4.50 -2.47
C VAL A 246 5.48 5.11 -1.68
N ALA A 247 6.70 4.55 -1.76
CA ALA A 247 7.88 5.12 -1.11
C ALA A 247 8.10 6.60 -1.48
N THR A 248 7.89 6.95 -2.75
CA THR A 248 7.96 8.35 -3.22
C THR A 248 6.86 9.22 -2.62
N LEU A 249 5.64 8.70 -2.50
CA LEU A 249 4.51 9.43 -1.93
C LEU A 249 4.67 9.65 -0.42
N MET A 250 5.18 8.65 0.29
CA MET A 250 5.49 8.74 1.72
C MET A 250 6.62 9.73 1.97
N TRP A 251 7.67 9.70 1.14
CA TRP A 251 8.69 10.74 1.13
C TRP A 251 8.07 12.13 0.92
N LEU A 252 7.22 12.29 -0.10
CA LEU A 252 6.60 13.57 -0.43
C LEU A 252 5.76 14.12 0.74
N TYR A 253 4.83 13.32 1.29
CA TYR A 253 3.88 13.77 2.30
C TYR A 253 4.44 13.75 3.73
N PHE A 254 5.16 12.71 4.14
CA PHE A 254 5.63 12.54 5.51
C PHE A 254 7.06 13.02 5.73
N GLY A 255 7.94 12.79 4.74
CA GLY A 255 9.30 13.32 4.76
C GLY A 255 10.24 12.67 5.77
N ASP A 256 9.96 11.44 6.19
CA ASP A 256 10.80 10.68 7.11
C ASP A 256 11.86 9.82 6.41
N SER A 257 11.87 9.83 5.07
CA SER A 257 12.81 9.11 4.20
C SER A 257 13.61 10.05 3.31
N GLU A 258 14.61 9.50 2.61
CA GLU A 258 15.38 10.25 1.63
C GLU A 258 14.79 10.18 0.23
N PHE A 259 15.04 11.21 -0.57
CA PHE A 259 14.68 11.20 -1.99
C PHE A 259 15.46 10.12 -2.74
N ASN A 260 14.74 9.16 -3.31
CA ASN A 260 15.33 8.06 -4.07
C ASN A 260 15.13 8.28 -5.59
N PRO A 261 16.17 8.70 -6.36
CA PRO A 261 16.03 8.91 -7.80
C PRO A 261 15.82 7.61 -8.60
N ASN A 262 15.98 6.43 -7.97
CA ASN A 262 15.73 5.12 -8.58
C ASN A 262 14.32 4.58 -8.27
N ALA A 263 13.54 5.30 -7.44
CA ALA A 263 12.16 4.92 -7.16
C ALA A 263 11.25 5.18 -8.37
N SER A 264 10.13 4.47 -8.41
CA SER A 264 9.03 4.84 -9.29
C SER A 264 8.35 6.09 -8.76
N MET A 265 8.26 7.14 -9.58
CA MET A 265 7.77 8.46 -9.15
C MET A 265 6.65 9.02 -10.06
N HIS A 266 6.27 8.27 -11.10
CA HIS A 266 5.44 8.82 -12.18
C HIS A 266 4.05 9.28 -11.73
N GLU A 267 3.43 8.59 -10.77
CA GLU A 267 2.13 8.95 -10.21
C GLU A 267 2.25 9.88 -8.98
N SER A 268 3.42 10.45 -8.73
CA SER A 268 3.58 11.48 -7.69
C SER A 268 3.44 12.91 -8.24
N ILE A 269 3.32 13.08 -9.56
CA ILE A 269 3.27 14.41 -10.17
C ILE A 269 2.04 15.22 -9.77
N PHE A 270 0.83 14.65 -9.83
CA PHE A 270 -0.38 15.38 -9.44
C PHE A 270 -0.48 15.59 -7.92
N PRO A 271 -0.12 14.61 -7.07
CA PRO A 271 0.07 14.84 -5.64
C PRO A 271 1.02 16.01 -5.34
N ALA A 272 2.10 16.17 -6.10
CA ALA A 272 3.04 17.28 -5.97
C ALA A 272 2.47 18.63 -6.46
N LEU A 273 1.71 18.64 -7.56
CA LEU A 273 1.08 19.85 -8.09
C LEU A 273 -0.16 20.30 -7.30
N SER A 274 -0.73 19.39 -6.52
CA SER A 274 -1.99 19.62 -5.83
C SER A 274 -1.89 20.68 -4.73
N GLY A 275 -3.02 21.34 -4.47
CA GLY A 275 -3.21 22.20 -3.31
C GLY A 275 -3.38 21.43 -1.99
N TYR A 276 -3.58 20.11 -2.03
CA TYR A 276 -3.78 19.29 -0.84
C TYR A 276 -2.53 19.25 0.04
N ARG A 277 -2.70 19.35 1.37
CA ARG A 277 -1.61 19.20 2.34
C ARG A 277 -2.04 18.22 3.43
N CYS A 278 -1.22 17.20 3.64
CA CYS A 278 -1.45 16.17 4.65
C CYS A 278 -1.56 16.81 6.05
N PRO A 279 -2.66 16.57 6.79
CA PRO A 279 -2.79 17.03 8.17
C PRO A 279 -1.64 16.53 9.04
N ASN A 280 -1.12 17.42 9.90
CA ASN A 280 0.03 17.08 10.76
C ASN A 280 -0.22 15.86 11.66
N ILE A 281 -1.45 15.67 12.14
CA ILE A 281 -1.80 14.48 12.94
C ILE A 281 -1.46 13.16 12.21
N ILE A 282 -1.61 13.11 10.88
CA ILE A 282 -1.25 11.96 10.06
C ILE A 282 0.28 11.88 9.90
N VAL A 283 0.95 13.00 9.65
CA VAL A 283 2.43 13.05 9.57
C VAL A 283 3.07 12.57 10.89
N GLN A 284 2.51 12.96 12.03
CA GLN A 284 2.97 12.53 13.34
C GLN A 284 2.74 11.03 13.56
N ALA A 285 1.55 10.52 13.24
CA ALA A 285 1.26 9.09 13.27
C ALA A 285 2.19 8.28 12.33
N ALA A 286 2.53 8.83 11.17
CA ALA A 286 3.44 8.21 10.22
C ALA A 286 4.88 8.18 10.72
N THR A 287 5.34 9.21 11.41
CA THR A 287 6.78 9.38 11.69
C THR A 287 7.20 8.99 13.11
N ASP A 288 6.24 8.88 14.03
CA ASP A 288 6.48 8.41 15.39
C ASP A 288 6.56 6.88 15.44
N ARG A 289 7.75 6.38 15.75
CA ARG A 289 8.05 4.96 15.95
C ARG A 289 8.71 4.71 17.29
N SER A 290 8.46 5.59 18.27
CA SER A 290 9.04 5.50 19.61
C SER A 290 8.51 4.31 20.42
N ILE A 291 7.27 3.90 20.15
CA ILE A 291 6.62 2.74 20.78
C ILE A 291 6.21 1.77 19.66
N PRO A 292 6.61 0.49 19.73
CA PRO A 292 6.12 -0.53 18.83
C PRO A 292 4.61 -0.73 18.95
N TYR A 293 3.94 -1.05 17.84
CA TYR A 293 2.50 -1.28 17.85
C TYR A 293 2.07 -2.34 16.85
N THR A 294 0.92 -2.96 17.13
CA THR A 294 0.19 -3.77 16.16
C THR A 294 -0.85 -2.92 15.44
N HIS A 295 -0.97 -3.14 14.14
CA HIS A 295 -2.02 -2.62 13.30
C HIS A 295 -2.80 -3.76 12.67
N LEU A 296 -4.12 -3.75 12.87
CA LEU A 296 -5.06 -4.71 12.28
C LEU A 296 -5.91 -4.00 11.24
N GLU A 297 -6.19 -4.69 10.14
CA GLU A 297 -7.05 -4.16 9.09
C GLU A 297 -7.96 -5.22 8.49
N THR A 298 -9.15 -4.78 8.09
CA THR A 298 -10.02 -5.52 7.19
C THR A 298 -10.10 -4.82 5.84
N LYS A 299 -9.68 -5.51 4.79
CA LYS A 299 -9.86 -5.07 3.39
C LYS A 299 -10.80 -6.05 2.68
N ARG A 300 -10.87 -5.97 1.35
CA ARG A 300 -11.67 -6.93 0.58
C ARG A 300 -10.93 -7.42 -0.66
N VAL A 301 -11.31 -8.61 -1.08
CA VAL A 301 -10.89 -9.18 -2.36
C VAL A 301 -11.59 -8.44 -3.50
N ARG A 302 -10.93 -8.32 -4.66
CA ARG A 302 -11.56 -7.84 -5.90
C ARG A 302 -12.76 -8.72 -6.28
N ASN A 303 -13.59 -8.27 -7.21
CA ASN A 303 -14.78 -9.02 -7.62
C ASN A 303 -14.43 -10.45 -8.05
N ILE A 304 -14.95 -11.43 -7.32
CA ILE A 304 -14.93 -12.83 -7.70
C ILE A 304 -16.08 -13.09 -8.66
N ILE A 305 -15.74 -13.42 -9.90
CA ILE A 305 -16.65 -13.64 -11.03
C ILE A 305 -16.99 -15.13 -11.16
N ARG A 306 -16.02 -16.02 -10.86
CA ARG A 306 -16.20 -17.48 -10.93
C ARG A 306 -15.57 -18.15 -9.71
N TYR A 307 -16.05 -19.36 -9.40
CA TYR A 307 -15.44 -20.24 -8.39
C TYR A 307 -15.39 -19.71 -6.94
N GLY A 308 -16.09 -18.62 -6.63
CA GLY A 308 -16.31 -18.13 -5.26
C GLY A 308 -17.78 -18.13 -4.88
N ARG A 309 -18.05 -18.16 -3.57
CA ARG A 309 -19.41 -18.04 -3.01
C ARG A 309 -19.79 -16.60 -2.72
N GLU A 310 -18.80 -15.77 -2.40
CA GLU A 310 -18.95 -14.36 -2.06
C GLU A 310 -18.24 -13.51 -3.12
N ARG A 311 -18.81 -12.34 -3.41
CA ARG A 311 -18.28 -11.45 -4.44
C ARG A 311 -16.97 -10.77 -4.02
N ASN A 312 -16.90 -10.29 -2.78
CA ASN A 312 -15.74 -9.59 -2.21
C ASN A 312 -15.53 -10.06 -0.77
N PRO A 313 -15.05 -11.30 -0.57
CA PRO A 313 -14.77 -11.80 0.78
C PRO A 313 -13.73 -10.89 1.48
N PRO A 314 -13.74 -10.84 2.82
CA PRO A 314 -12.84 -10.00 3.59
C PRO A 314 -11.39 -10.50 3.53
N VAL A 315 -10.46 -9.55 3.61
CA VAL A 315 -9.03 -9.77 3.76
C VAL A 315 -8.63 -9.28 5.14
N TYR A 316 -7.91 -10.10 5.90
CA TYR A 316 -7.48 -9.75 7.25
C TYR A 316 -5.97 -9.59 7.25
N LYS A 317 -5.52 -8.43 7.71
CA LYS A 317 -4.12 -8.07 7.70
C LYS A 317 -3.66 -7.72 9.09
N THR A 318 -2.47 -8.20 9.43
CA THR A 318 -1.79 -7.89 10.69
C THR A 318 -0.43 -7.33 10.36
N ASN A 319 -0.10 -6.19 10.96
CA ASN A 319 1.19 -5.53 10.87
C ASN A 319 1.70 -5.27 12.28
N TYR A 320 2.96 -5.58 12.56
CA TYR A 320 3.66 -5.19 13.77
C TYR A 320 4.81 -4.28 13.38
N VAL A 321 4.79 -3.06 13.87
CA VAL A 321 5.69 -1.99 13.43
C VAL A 321 6.54 -1.53 14.60
N THR A 322 7.84 -1.44 14.38
CA THR A 322 8.84 -0.92 15.33
C THR A 322 9.60 0.25 14.71
N ARG A 323 10.59 0.77 15.43
CA ARG A 323 11.53 1.78 14.92
C ARG A 323 12.41 1.26 13.78
N LEU A 324 12.77 -0.02 13.80
CA LEU A 324 13.82 -0.57 12.93
C LEU A 324 13.30 -1.61 11.92
N TYR A 325 12.21 -2.30 12.23
CA TYR A 325 11.57 -3.26 11.33
C TYR A 325 10.05 -3.26 11.46
N GLY A 326 9.39 -3.82 10.45
CA GLY A 326 8.00 -4.22 10.52
C GLY A 326 7.82 -5.66 10.02
N LEU A 327 6.97 -6.42 10.67
CA LEU A 327 6.53 -7.75 10.23
C LEU A 327 5.05 -7.68 9.92
N GLY A 328 4.64 -8.16 8.74
CA GLY A 328 3.22 -8.21 8.44
C GLY A 328 2.80 -9.36 7.54
N SER A 329 1.52 -9.71 7.63
CA SER A 329 0.93 -10.84 6.94
C SER A 329 -0.56 -10.64 6.62
N LEU A 330 -0.99 -11.27 5.53
CA LEU A 330 -2.39 -11.61 5.23
C LEU A 330 -2.69 -13.00 5.77
N GLN A 331 -3.96 -13.38 5.88
CA GLN A 331 -4.38 -14.71 6.39
C GLN A 331 -3.89 -15.93 5.56
N GLY A 332 -3.32 -15.69 4.37
CA GLY A 332 -2.97 -16.70 3.37
C GLY A 332 -4.09 -17.01 2.37
N GLY A 333 -3.84 -17.94 1.46
CA GLY A 333 -4.77 -18.28 0.38
C GLY A 333 -4.65 -17.38 -0.84
N ILE A 334 -5.65 -17.48 -1.72
CA ILE A 334 -5.78 -16.62 -2.91
C ILE A 334 -6.76 -15.50 -2.60
N LEU A 335 -6.22 -14.33 -2.32
CA LEU A 335 -6.96 -13.10 -2.03
C LEU A 335 -6.89 -12.14 -3.23
N GLN A 336 -5.82 -12.20 -4.01
CA GLN A 336 -5.63 -11.40 -5.22
C GLN A 336 -4.91 -12.20 -6.31
N PRO A 337 -5.19 -11.93 -7.59
CA PRO A 337 -4.55 -12.63 -8.69
C PRO A 337 -3.12 -12.14 -8.92
N ILE A 338 -2.26 -13.07 -9.35
CA ILE A 338 -0.96 -12.82 -9.99
C ILE A 338 0.14 -12.27 -9.05
N GLN A 339 -0.12 -11.15 -8.37
CA GLN A 339 0.89 -10.28 -7.74
C GLN A 339 0.68 -10.09 -6.24
N GLN A 340 -0.14 -10.94 -5.60
CA GLN A 340 -0.30 -10.94 -4.15
C GLN A 340 1.06 -11.16 -3.48
N HIS A 341 1.27 -10.51 -2.35
CA HIS A 341 2.38 -10.77 -1.44
C HIS A 341 1.80 -11.05 -0.06
N THR A 342 1.94 -12.29 0.43
CA THR A 342 1.22 -12.70 1.64
C THR A 342 1.86 -12.13 2.90
N TRP A 343 3.18 -12.12 3.01
CA TRP A 343 3.86 -11.66 4.22
C TRP A 343 5.31 -11.27 3.95
N SER A 344 5.88 -10.42 4.80
CA SER A 344 7.32 -10.19 4.89
C SER A 344 7.70 -9.54 6.20
N VAL A 345 8.93 -9.76 6.64
CA VAL A 345 9.64 -8.79 7.49
C VAL A 345 10.38 -7.80 6.58
N THR A 346 10.22 -6.51 6.84
CA THR A 346 10.87 -5.40 6.15
C THR A 346 11.60 -4.54 7.18
N TRP A 347 12.83 -4.09 6.90
CA TRP A 347 13.59 -3.29 7.87
C TRP A 347 14.22 -2.04 7.29
N VAL A 348 14.50 -1.08 8.17
CA VAL A 348 15.20 0.16 7.82
C VAL A 348 16.62 -0.16 7.40
N SER A 349 16.94 0.15 6.15
CA SER A 349 18.26 -0.05 5.59
C SER A 349 18.56 0.98 4.51
N GLU A 350 19.84 1.35 4.39
CA GLU A 350 20.37 2.10 3.24
C GLU A 350 20.73 1.20 2.06
N LYS A 351 20.80 -0.12 2.28
CA LYS A 351 21.03 -1.11 1.24
C LYS A 351 19.70 -1.43 0.52
N PRO A 352 19.71 -1.82 -0.76
CA PRO A 352 18.47 -1.93 -1.55
C PRO A 352 17.55 -3.08 -1.15
N HIS A 353 18.07 -4.20 -0.63
CA HIS A 353 17.30 -5.44 -0.38
C HIS A 353 16.99 -5.72 1.10
N SER A 354 15.98 -5.03 1.65
CA SER A 354 15.67 -5.06 3.09
C SER A 354 14.40 -5.83 3.46
N THR A 355 14.17 -6.99 2.83
CA THR A 355 13.01 -7.84 3.09
C THR A 355 13.39 -9.32 3.19
N LEU A 356 12.67 -10.07 4.02
CA LEU A 356 12.71 -11.53 4.06
C LEU A 356 11.27 -12.08 4.08
N PHE A 357 11.01 -13.07 3.22
CA PHE A 357 9.69 -13.69 3.06
C PHE A 357 9.81 -15.09 2.45
N SER A 358 8.72 -15.85 2.46
CA SER A 358 8.56 -17.09 1.72
C SER A 358 7.39 -17.03 0.73
N LEU A 359 7.43 -17.92 -0.25
CA LEU A 359 6.43 -18.07 -1.29
C LEU A 359 6.35 -19.54 -1.72
N HIS A 360 5.14 -20.04 -1.94
CA HIS A 360 4.91 -21.20 -2.81
C HIS A 360 4.58 -20.70 -4.23
N PRO A 361 5.51 -20.80 -5.21
CA PRO A 361 5.24 -20.30 -6.56
C PRO A 361 4.15 -21.14 -7.21
N THR A 362 2.95 -20.62 -7.36
CA THR A 362 1.86 -21.32 -8.03
C THR A 362 1.19 -20.47 -9.07
N TYR A 363 0.58 -21.09 -10.07
CA TYR A 363 -0.28 -20.42 -11.03
C TYR A 363 -1.41 -21.36 -11.40
N SER A 364 -2.60 -20.82 -11.66
CA SER A 364 -3.70 -21.62 -12.17
C SER A 364 -4.65 -20.82 -13.04
N VAL A 365 -5.27 -21.51 -14.01
CA VAL A 365 -6.38 -20.94 -14.78
C VAL A 365 -7.58 -20.66 -13.86
N LYS A 366 -7.80 -21.50 -12.85
CA LYS A 366 -8.91 -21.35 -11.89
C LYS A 366 -8.81 -20.06 -11.09
N GLU A 367 -7.61 -19.73 -10.58
CA GLU A 367 -7.31 -18.44 -9.94
C GLU A 367 -7.64 -17.29 -10.87
N LEU A 368 -7.06 -17.27 -12.08
CA LEU A 368 -7.30 -16.16 -13.01
C LEU A 368 -8.79 -16.02 -13.35
N ALA A 369 -9.46 -17.12 -13.65
CA ALA A 369 -10.86 -17.13 -14.04
C ALA A 369 -11.79 -16.71 -12.89
N ALA A 370 -11.33 -16.78 -11.64
CA ALA A 370 -12.05 -16.21 -10.51
C ALA A 370 -12.11 -14.69 -10.57
N PHE A 371 -11.11 -14.02 -11.16
CA PHE A 371 -10.94 -12.57 -11.09
C PHE A 371 -11.08 -11.83 -12.42
N PHE A 372 -10.90 -12.54 -13.54
CA PHE A 372 -10.87 -11.99 -14.88
C PHE A 372 -12.09 -12.46 -15.70
N PRO A 373 -12.75 -11.55 -16.44
CA PRO A 373 -13.96 -11.89 -17.20
C PRO A 373 -13.71 -12.76 -18.42
N GLU A 374 -12.50 -12.75 -18.98
CA GLU A 374 -12.14 -13.45 -20.22
C GLU A 374 -12.32 -14.98 -20.10
N GLU A 375 -12.42 -15.63 -21.26
CA GLU A 375 -12.55 -17.08 -21.37
C GLU A 375 -11.34 -17.79 -20.75
N PRO A 376 -11.55 -18.76 -19.82
CA PRO A 376 -10.47 -19.39 -19.05
C PRO A 376 -9.31 -19.92 -19.87
N LYS A 377 -9.58 -20.46 -21.07
CA LYS A 377 -8.56 -21.03 -21.97
C LYS A 377 -7.50 -20.02 -22.45
N TYR A 378 -7.79 -18.71 -22.44
CA TYR A 378 -6.86 -17.68 -22.89
C TYR A 378 -6.12 -16.99 -21.75
N LEU A 379 -6.63 -17.08 -20.52
CA LEU A 379 -6.19 -16.26 -19.40
C LEU A 379 -4.70 -16.36 -19.09
N VAL A 380 -4.14 -17.58 -19.06
CA VAL A 380 -2.71 -17.77 -18.76
C VAL A 380 -1.85 -17.11 -19.84
N GLY A 381 -2.21 -17.28 -21.12
CA GLY A 381 -1.48 -16.68 -22.23
C GLY A 381 -1.52 -15.15 -22.21
N GLU A 382 -2.68 -14.55 -21.93
CA GLU A 382 -2.81 -13.09 -21.84
C GLU A 382 -2.07 -12.51 -20.63
N VAL A 383 -2.13 -13.18 -19.49
CA VAL A 383 -1.40 -12.74 -18.29
C VAL A 383 0.11 -12.80 -18.53
N ILE A 384 0.65 -13.86 -19.14
CA ILE A 384 2.10 -13.95 -19.39
C ILE A 384 2.60 -12.81 -20.29
N LYS A 385 1.82 -12.36 -21.28
CA LYS A 385 2.20 -11.24 -22.15
C LYS A 385 2.47 -9.94 -21.37
N SER A 386 1.72 -9.71 -20.29
CA SER A 386 1.83 -8.48 -19.47
C SER A 386 2.56 -8.68 -18.14
N LYS A 387 2.67 -9.94 -17.67
CA LYS A 387 3.23 -10.36 -16.38
C LYS A 387 4.10 -11.60 -16.62
N GLY A 388 5.27 -11.37 -17.22
CA GLY A 388 6.15 -12.44 -17.70
C GLY A 388 6.58 -13.47 -16.65
N THR A 389 6.53 -13.15 -15.36
CA THR A 389 6.92 -14.06 -14.28
C THR A 389 5.77 -14.88 -13.70
N TYR A 390 4.51 -14.70 -14.16
CA TYR A 390 3.34 -15.35 -13.55
C TYR A 390 3.45 -16.89 -13.47
N THR A 391 3.93 -17.53 -14.53
CA THR A 391 4.14 -18.99 -14.61
C THR A 391 5.57 -19.42 -14.28
N SER A 392 6.43 -18.47 -13.90
CA SER A 392 7.83 -18.76 -13.60
C SER A 392 7.97 -19.58 -12.31
N PRO A 393 8.77 -20.67 -12.31
CA PRO A 393 9.12 -21.39 -11.09
C PRO A 393 9.96 -20.55 -10.11
N ASP A 394 10.64 -19.50 -10.60
CA ASP A 394 11.56 -18.67 -9.83
C ASP A 394 10.93 -17.35 -9.37
N LYS A 395 9.63 -17.12 -9.62
CA LYS A 395 8.96 -15.86 -9.25
C LYS A 395 9.00 -15.60 -7.75
N TRP A 396 8.95 -14.32 -7.39
CA TRP A 396 8.86 -13.85 -6.00
C TRP A 396 7.51 -13.19 -5.63
N THR A 397 6.50 -13.31 -6.49
CA THR A 397 5.15 -12.79 -6.24
C THR A 397 4.07 -13.82 -6.59
N GLY A 398 2.93 -13.70 -5.93
CA GLY A 398 1.76 -14.55 -6.11
C GLY A 398 1.21 -15.04 -4.77
N GLY A 399 -0.08 -15.34 -4.74
CA GLY A 399 -0.68 -16.06 -3.61
C GLY A 399 -0.59 -17.57 -3.83
N SER A 400 -0.82 -18.34 -2.77
CA SER A 400 -0.97 -19.79 -2.84
C SER A 400 -2.28 -20.22 -2.16
N PRO A 401 -3.13 -21.04 -2.80
CA PRO A 401 -4.33 -21.56 -2.14
C PRO A 401 -4.00 -22.56 -1.02
N TYR A 402 -2.73 -22.95 -0.94
CA TYR A 402 -2.20 -23.94 0.00
C TYR A 402 -1.40 -23.28 1.13
N GLU A 403 -1.48 -21.97 1.29
CA GLU A 403 -0.74 -21.21 2.31
C GLU A 403 -1.70 -20.63 3.34
N GLN A 404 -1.35 -20.74 4.62
CA GLN A 404 -2.03 -20.00 5.69
C GLN A 404 -1.00 -19.46 6.68
N THR A 405 -1.30 -18.31 7.26
CA THR A 405 -0.43 -17.64 8.24
C THR A 405 -1.12 -17.50 9.59
N PHE A 406 -0.30 -17.36 10.63
CA PHE A 406 -0.71 -16.85 11.92
C PHE A 406 0.41 -15.99 12.49
N GLN A 407 0.14 -14.69 12.64
CA GLN A 407 1.07 -13.72 13.20
C GLN A 407 0.59 -13.25 14.56
N HIS A 408 1.52 -13.07 15.48
CA HIS A 408 1.33 -12.30 16.69
C HIS A 408 2.56 -11.45 16.95
N GLU A 409 2.39 -10.12 16.95
CA GLU A 409 3.49 -9.16 17.08
C GLU A 409 4.65 -9.46 16.12
N ASN A 410 5.84 -9.70 16.66
CA ASN A 410 7.09 -9.96 15.97
C ASN A 410 7.29 -11.44 15.57
N ALA A 411 6.32 -12.33 15.82
CA ALA A 411 6.37 -13.75 15.50
C ALA A 411 5.33 -14.17 14.45
N LEU A 412 5.70 -15.10 13.58
CA LEU A 412 4.88 -15.60 12.48
C LEU A 412 5.06 -17.11 12.32
N ILE A 413 3.94 -17.82 12.16
CA ILE A 413 3.90 -19.21 11.68
C ILE A 413 3.28 -19.20 10.27
N VAL A 414 3.92 -19.86 9.32
CA VAL A 414 3.36 -20.09 7.97
C VAL A 414 3.30 -21.58 7.70
N LEU A 415 2.14 -22.06 7.28
CA LEU A 415 1.89 -23.47 6.99
C LEU A 415 1.49 -23.65 5.52
N TYR A 416 1.98 -24.74 4.93
CA TYR A 416 1.71 -25.11 3.54
C TYR A 416 1.19 -26.55 3.44
N ASP A 417 0.03 -26.72 2.80
CA ASP A 417 -0.57 -28.02 2.47
C ASP A 417 -0.64 -28.23 0.95
N ILE A 418 0.50 -28.58 0.36
CA ILE A 418 0.67 -28.61 -1.10
C ILE A 418 0.25 -29.98 -1.66
N PRO A 419 -0.79 -30.07 -2.51
CA PRO A 419 -1.21 -31.36 -3.05
C PRO A 419 -0.22 -31.88 -4.10
N LYS A 420 -0.18 -33.21 -4.27
CA LYS A 420 0.61 -33.85 -5.34
C LYS A 420 0.10 -33.42 -6.72
N GLY A 421 1.02 -33.28 -7.67
CA GLY A 421 0.69 -33.05 -9.09
C GLY A 421 0.39 -31.61 -9.48
N ILE A 422 0.57 -30.64 -8.57
CA ILE A 422 0.52 -29.23 -8.94
C ILE A 422 1.83 -28.75 -9.57
N ASN A 423 1.77 -27.59 -10.21
CA ASN A 423 2.96 -26.89 -10.67
C ASN A 423 3.83 -26.46 -9.48
N TRP A 424 5.15 -26.65 -9.61
CA TRP A 424 6.16 -26.16 -8.69
C TRP A 424 5.92 -26.53 -7.20
N PRO A 425 5.83 -27.83 -6.86
CA PRO A 425 5.44 -28.29 -5.52
C PRO A 425 6.59 -28.15 -4.51
N TYR A 426 6.95 -26.91 -4.19
CA TYR A 426 7.99 -26.54 -3.23
C TYR A 426 7.73 -25.14 -2.70
N ILE A 427 8.31 -24.81 -1.55
CA ILE A 427 8.36 -23.44 -1.04
C ILE A 427 9.74 -22.85 -1.29
N SER A 428 9.80 -21.54 -1.54
CA SER A 428 11.03 -20.76 -1.61
C SER A 428 11.02 -19.66 -0.55
N ALA A 429 12.16 -19.35 0.05
CA ALA A 429 12.32 -18.15 0.87
C ALA A 429 13.48 -17.29 0.39
N TYR A 430 13.26 -15.97 0.40
CA TYR A 430 14.19 -14.96 -0.06
C TYR A 430 15.05 -14.46 1.12
N PHE A 431 16.34 -14.78 1.12
CA PHE A 431 17.31 -14.23 2.07
C PHE A 431 18.25 -13.27 1.33
N PRO A 432 18.20 -11.95 1.58
CA PRO A 432 19.06 -11.01 0.87
C PRO A 432 20.54 -11.35 1.01
N LYS A 433 21.30 -11.26 -0.09
CA LYS A 433 22.77 -11.43 -0.07
C LYS A 433 23.50 -10.39 0.79
N GLN A 434 22.83 -9.27 1.02
CA GLN A 434 23.40 -8.10 1.66
C GLN A 434 23.28 -8.12 3.20
N LEU A 435 22.66 -9.15 3.77
CA LEU A 435 22.67 -9.39 5.22
C LEU A 435 24.12 -9.38 5.72
N ASP A 436 24.36 -8.78 6.88
CA ASP A 436 25.70 -8.77 7.48
C ASP A 436 26.08 -10.18 7.95
N GLU A 437 25.11 -10.92 8.49
CA GLU A 437 25.29 -12.29 8.95
C GLU A 437 24.08 -13.15 8.57
N ARG A 438 24.34 -14.40 8.19
CA ARG A 438 23.37 -15.47 8.01
C ARG A 438 23.99 -16.78 8.52
N ILE A 439 23.48 -17.29 9.62
CA ILE A 439 24.07 -18.42 10.36
C ILE A 439 23.06 -19.55 10.44
N GLU A 440 23.40 -20.69 9.86
CA GLU A 440 22.70 -21.96 10.11
C GLU A 440 23.18 -22.52 11.45
N ASP A 441 22.32 -22.45 12.47
CA ASP A 441 22.65 -22.86 13.83
C ASP A 441 22.30 -24.33 14.07
N ALA A 442 23.05 -24.99 14.96
CA ALA A 442 22.82 -26.41 15.30
C ALA A 442 21.44 -26.68 15.93
N SER A 443 20.76 -25.65 16.46
CA SER A 443 19.38 -25.73 16.94
C SER A 443 18.34 -25.89 15.82
N GLY A 444 18.71 -25.67 14.55
CA GLY A 444 17.80 -25.66 13.40
C GLY A 444 17.34 -24.26 12.99
N TRP A 445 17.58 -23.25 13.83
CA TRP A 445 17.34 -21.85 13.48
C TRP A 445 18.35 -21.34 12.44
N ILE A 446 17.87 -20.53 11.51
CA ILE A 446 18.69 -19.69 10.64
C ILE A 446 18.61 -18.28 11.21
N PHE A 447 19.71 -17.80 11.77
CA PHE A 447 19.80 -16.45 12.32
C PHE A 447 20.35 -15.48 11.27
N CYS A 448 19.73 -14.32 11.15
CA CYS A 448 20.15 -13.26 10.24
C CYS A 448 20.30 -11.94 10.98
N ARG A 449 21.27 -11.13 10.55
CA ARG A 449 21.46 -9.77 11.04
C ARG A 449 21.75 -8.80 9.90
N GLU A 450 21.18 -7.61 9.99
CA GLU A 450 21.64 -6.44 9.25
C GLU A 450 21.58 -5.21 10.16
N GLY A 451 22.73 -4.58 10.42
CA GLY A 451 22.83 -3.51 11.41
C GLY A 451 22.29 -3.97 12.78
N GLY A 452 21.34 -3.20 13.31
CA GLY A 452 20.64 -3.46 14.57
C GLY A 452 19.36 -4.29 14.45
N VAL A 453 19.11 -4.97 13.32
CA VAL A 453 17.92 -5.82 13.12
C VAL A 453 18.31 -7.29 13.10
N TYR A 454 17.55 -8.10 13.83
CA TYR A 454 17.78 -9.53 14.02
C TYR A 454 16.56 -10.32 13.55
N ILE A 455 16.78 -11.41 12.84
CA ILE A 455 15.71 -12.30 12.36
C ILE A 455 16.12 -13.74 12.66
N ALA A 456 15.20 -14.53 13.19
CA ALA A 456 15.33 -15.97 13.32
C ALA A 456 14.29 -16.64 12.43
N TYR A 457 14.72 -17.57 11.59
CA TYR A 457 13.86 -18.34 10.69
C TYR A 457 14.06 -19.83 10.95
N PHE A 458 13.00 -20.56 11.27
CA PHE A 458 13.02 -22.00 11.49
C PHE A 458 12.26 -22.71 10.36
N PRO A 459 12.94 -23.39 9.43
CA PRO A 459 12.28 -24.24 8.45
C PRO A 459 11.74 -25.50 9.12
N LEU A 460 10.47 -25.86 8.88
CA LEU A 460 9.86 -27.05 9.48
C LEU A 460 10.29 -28.36 8.79
N LYS A 461 10.90 -28.26 7.61
CA LYS A 461 11.37 -29.40 6.81
C LYS A 461 12.75 -29.12 6.19
N PRO A 462 13.48 -30.18 5.78
CA PRO A 462 14.74 -30.04 5.05
C PRO A 462 14.64 -29.12 3.84
N TYR A 463 15.75 -28.45 3.54
CA TYR A 463 15.84 -27.44 2.50
C TYR A 463 17.21 -27.45 1.82
N GLU A 464 17.29 -26.73 0.71
CA GLU A 464 18.50 -26.52 -0.08
C GLU A 464 18.71 -25.02 -0.33
N TRP A 465 19.98 -24.60 -0.39
CA TRP A 465 20.33 -23.24 -0.81
C TRP A 465 20.65 -23.17 -2.30
N LYS A 466 20.13 -22.14 -2.95
CA LYS A 466 20.52 -21.72 -4.29
C LYS A 466 20.95 -20.26 -4.24
N GLU A 467 22.15 -19.97 -4.72
CA GLU A 467 22.62 -18.60 -4.81
C GLU A 467 22.06 -17.93 -6.08
N GLU A 468 21.48 -16.75 -5.94
CA GLU A 468 20.93 -15.94 -7.03
C GLU A 468 21.56 -14.54 -7.04
N SER A 469 21.17 -13.66 -7.97
CA SER A 469 21.81 -12.33 -8.10
C SER A 469 21.62 -11.45 -6.85
N THR A 470 20.45 -11.50 -6.23
CA THR A 470 20.09 -10.61 -5.10
C THR A 470 19.92 -11.33 -3.77
N CYS A 471 19.79 -12.68 -3.78
CA CYS A 471 19.52 -13.46 -2.58
C CYS A 471 20.24 -14.82 -2.56
N HIS A 472 20.24 -15.43 -1.37
CA HIS A 472 20.30 -16.86 -1.21
C HIS A 472 18.87 -17.39 -1.11
N ARG A 473 18.40 -18.10 -2.13
CA ARG A 473 17.09 -18.75 -2.13
C ARG A 473 17.16 -20.03 -1.30
N LEU A 474 16.37 -20.11 -0.24
CA LEU A 474 16.06 -21.37 0.42
C LEU A 474 14.96 -22.07 -0.37
N THR A 475 15.07 -23.37 -0.66
CA THR A 475 14.02 -24.17 -1.31
C THR A 475 13.74 -25.44 -0.52
N SER A 476 12.47 -25.72 -0.22
CA SER A 476 12.06 -26.98 0.41
C SER A 476 10.97 -27.66 -0.41
N ARG A 477 11.18 -28.94 -0.76
CA ARG A 477 10.31 -29.72 -1.67
C ARG A 477 9.30 -30.62 -0.94
N HIS A 478 9.15 -30.43 0.37
CA HIS A 478 8.13 -31.14 1.14
C HIS A 478 6.76 -30.52 0.91
N LEU A 479 5.76 -31.39 0.76
CA LEU A 479 4.39 -31.02 0.43
C LEU A 479 3.61 -30.47 1.62
N HIS A 480 3.72 -31.14 2.77
CA HIS A 480 3.28 -30.62 4.06
C HIS A 480 4.49 -29.94 4.70
N ASN A 481 4.42 -28.62 4.86
CA ASN A 481 5.59 -27.80 5.14
C ASN A 481 5.22 -26.52 5.89
N GLY A 482 6.22 -25.75 6.27
CA GLY A 482 6.02 -24.46 6.91
C GLY A 482 7.32 -23.87 7.43
N LEU A 483 7.14 -22.79 8.17
CA LEU A 483 8.21 -22.11 8.89
C LEU A 483 7.66 -21.42 10.14
N VAL A 484 8.57 -21.15 11.08
CA VAL A 484 8.37 -20.16 12.15
C VAL A 484 9.39 -19.04 11.94
N LEU A 485 8.98 -17.80 12.12
CA LEU A 485 9.87 -16.64 12.08
C LEU A 485 9.63 -15.77 13.31
N GLU A 486 10.72 -15.26 13.88
CA GLU A 486 10.66 -14.21 14.89
C GLU A 486 11.68 -13.12 14.57
N ALA A 487 11.25 -11.86 14.64
CA ALA A 487 12.10 -10.69 14.42
C ALA A 487 12.40 -9.96 15.74
N GLY A 488 13.51 -9.25 15.77
CA GLY A 488 13.93 -8.45 16.90
C GLY A 488 14.90 -7.36 16.46
N SER A 489 15.34 -6.55 17.42
CA SER A 489 16.28 -5.47 17.14
C SER A 489 17.15 -5.13 18.35
N GLU A 490 18.12 -4.24 18.15
CA GLU A 490 18.96 -3.65 19.19
C GLU A 490 18.16 -2.85 20.25
N ASP A 491 16.92 -2.45 19.95
CA ASP A 491 16.04 -1.81 20.94
C ASP A 491 15.48 -2.81 21.96
N GLU A 492 15.41 -4.09 21.57
CA GLU A 492 14.80 -5.17 22.35
C GLU A 492 15.85 -6.10 22.97
N TYR A 493 17.03 -6.17 22.34
CA TYR A 493 18.10 -7.09 22.70
C TYR A 493 19.42 -6.36 22.78
N THR A 494 20.19 -6.64 23.83
CA THR A 494 21.52 -6.02 24.04
C THR A 494 22.53 -6.33 22.94
N SER A 495 22.33 -7.42 22.19
CA SER A 495 23.17 -7.84 21.08
C SER A 495 22.50 -8.95 20.26
N PHE A 496 23.02 -9.21 19.06
CA PHE A 496 22.62 -10.35 18.25
C PHE A 496 22.82 -11.70 18.96
N ASP A 497 23.91 -11.86 19.70
CA ASP A 497 24.16 -13.07 20.51
C ASP A 497 23.10 -13.24 21.61
N SER A 498 22.65 -12.15 22.25
CA SER A 498 21.57 -12.22 23.25
C SER A 498 20.23 -12.62 22.62
N PHE A 499 19.93 -12.14 21.40
CA PHE A 499 18.78 -12.58 20.63
C PHE A 499 18.87 -14.07 20.29
N GLN A 500 20.01 -14.52 19.76
CA GLN A 500 20.23 -15.94 19.44
C GLN A 500 20.07 -16.84 20.68
N LYS A 501 20.64 -16.43 21.83
CA LYS A 501 20.52 -17.17 23.09
C LYS A 501 19.07 -17.30 23.54
N GLN A 502 18.28 -16.22 23.45
CA GLN A 502 16.86 -16.27 23.79
C GLN A 502 16.11 -17.23 22.86
N ILE A 503 16.23 -17.04 21.54
CA ILE A 503 15.49 -17.83 20.55
C ILE A 503 15.87 -19.32 20.56
N ARG A 504 17.13 -19.68 20.85
CA ARG A 504 17.53 -21.10 20.98
C ARG A 504 16.74 -21.86 22.04
N ASN A 505 16.23 -21.17 23.07
CA ASN A 505 15.39 -21.78 24.11
C ASN A 505 13.92 -21.96 23.67
N ASN A 506 13.54 -21.36 22.55
CA ASN A 506 12.19 -21.33 22.02
C ASN A 506 12.13 -22.19 20.75
N LEU A 507 12.11 -23.51 20.89
CA LEU A 507 11.97 -24.40 19.73
C LEU A 507 10.48 -24.59 19.39
N PRO A 508 10.09 -24.56 18.10
CA PRO A 508 8.76 -24.98 17.68
C PRO A 508 8.50 -26.44 18.06
N ASP A 509 7.34 -26.72 18.65
CA ASP A 509 6.86 -28.08 18.88
C ASP A 509 6.21 -28.62 17.61
N LEU A 510 6.84 -29.65 17.06
CA LEU A 510 6.45 -30.33 15.82
C LEU A 510 5.97 -31.77 16.07
N SER A 511 5.71 -32.14 17.33
CA SER A 511 5.35 -33.51 17.73
C SER A 511 4.13 -34.07 16.98
N VAL A 512 3.20 -33.21 16.57
CA VAL A 512 1.98 -33.56 15.82
C VAL A 512 1.96 -33.00 14.40
N PHE A 513 3.08 -32.43 13.93
CA PHE A 513 3.15 -31.73 12.65
C PHE A 513 2.84 -32.65 11.47
N ASP A 514 3.45 -33.84 11.43
CA ASP A 514 3.29 -34.78 10.32
C ASP A 514 1.89 -35.41 10.25
N ASP A 515 1.19 -35.50 11.38
CA ASP A 515 -0.15 -36.10 11.48
C ASP A 515 -1.27 -35.09 11.18
N SER A 516 -1.09 -33.84 11.59
CA SER A 516 -2.19 -32.84 11.62
C SER A 516 -1.85 -31.51 10.96
N LEU A 517 -0.63 -31.32 10.45
CA LEU A 517 -0.12 -30.04 9.96
C LEU A 517 -0.34 -28.92 10.99
N SER A 518 0.06 -29.21 12.23
CA SER A 518 -0.08 -28.33 13.37
C SER A 518 1.27 -28.02 14.02
N VAL A 519 1.46 -26.77 14.42
CA VAL A 519 2.66 -26.27 15.09
C VAL A 519 2.26 -25.53 16.35
N SER A 520 3.00 -25.75 17.43
CA SER A 520 2.97 -24.88 18.60
C SER A 520 4.29 -24.15 18.75
N TYR A 521 4.24 -22.87 19.11
CA TYR A 521 5.43 -22.04 19.29
C TYR A 521 5.23 -21.10 20.48
N VAL A 522 6.20 -21.03 21.38
CA VAL A 522 6.24 -20.02 22.44
C VAL A 522 7.19 -18.93 21.98
N THR A 523 6.72 -17.70 21.81
CA THR A 523 7.56 -16.57 21.36
C THR A 523 8.57 -16.17 22.42
N SER A 524 9.60 -15.39 22.05
CA SER A 524 10.55 -14.84 23.03
C SER A 524 9.89 -13.99 24.12
N ARG A 525 8.67 -13.50 23.86
CA ARG A 525 7.83 -12.70 24.77
C ARG A 525 6.90 -13.55 25.65
N GLY A 526 6.97 -14.88 25.54
CA GLY A 526 6.19 -15.80 26.36
C GLY A 526 4.77 -16.06 25.85
N ASN A 527 4.41 -15.60 24.65
CA ASN A 527 3.10 -15.87 24.05
C ASN A 527 3.09 -17.25 23.40
N TRP A 528 2.10 -18.07 23.73
CA TRP A 528 1.93 -19.39 23.16
C TRP A 528 1.00 -19.35 21.95
N MET A 529 1.54 -19.64 20.78
CA MET A 529 0.83 -19.72 19.50
C MET A 529 0.61 -21.19 19.13
N GLU A 530 -0.64 -21.57 18.87
CA GLU A 530 -0.99 -22.87 18.28
C GLU A 530 -1.67 -22.62 16.93
N PHE A 531 -1.20 -23.31 15.89
CA PHE A 531 -1.73 -23.14 14.55
C PHE A 531 -1.82 -24.46 13.79
N THR A 532 -3.02 -24.74 13.29
CA THR A 532 -3.30 -25.90 12.44
C THR A 532 -3.80 -25.43 11.08
N PHE A 533 -3.24 -25.96 9.99
CA PHE A 533 -3.72 -25.65 8.64
C PHE A 533 -5.20 -26.06 8.47
N ASN A 534 -6.04 -25.18 7.93
CA ASN A 534 -7.50 -25.32 7.89
C ASN A 534 -8.17 -25.56 9.25
N GLY A 535 -7.46 -25.29 10.35
CA GLY A 535 -7.92 -25.44 11.71
C GLY A 535 -7.86 -24.13 12.49
N PRO A 536 -7.85 -24.21 13.83
CA PRO A 536 -7.85 -23.02 14.67
C PRO A 536 -6.49 -22.30 14.67
N ARG A 537 -6.56 -20.99 14.88
CA ARG A 537 -5.45 -20.16 15.40
C ARG A 537 -5.73 -19.92 16.87
N LYS A 538 -4.80 -20.25 17.76
CA LYS A 538 -4.96 -19.96 19.19
C LYS A 538 -3.76 -19.19 19.72
N LEU A 539 -4.04 -18.15 20.50
CA LEU A 539 -3.07 -17.37 21.24
C LEU A 539 -3.34 -17.55 22.73
N ASN A 540 -2.37 -18.06 23.49
CA ASN A 540 -2.49 -18.30 24.92
C ASN A 540 -3.74 -19.13 25.28
N GLY A 541 -4.03 -20.16 24.47
CA GLY A 541 -5.21 -21.01 24.61
C GLY A 541 -6.54 -20.42 24.13
N VAL A 542 -6.56 -19.15 23.70
CA VAL A 542 -7.77 -18.45 23.21
C VAL A 542 -7.78 -18.45 21.69
N SER A 543 -8.90 -18.86 21.07
CA SER A 543 -9.06 -18.80 19.62
C SER A 543 -9.07 -17.38 19.09
N VAL A 544 -8.27 -17.13 18.04
CA VAL A 544 -8.23 -15.86 17.31
C VAL A 544 -9.24 -15.91 16.17
N ASP A 545 -10.27 -15.07 16.25
CA ASP A 545 -11.31 -14.93 15.23
C ASP A 545 -11.04 -13.71 14.36
N LEU A 546 -10.47 -13.95 13.18
CA LEU A 546 -10.15 -12.88 12.23
C LEU A 546 -11.38 -12.09 11.78
N SER A 547 -12.58 -12.69 11.81
CA SER A 547 -13.83 -12.00 11.39
C SER A 547 -14.25 -10.86 12.30
N LYS A 548 -13.61 -10.74 13.47
CA LYS A 548 -13.80 -9.64 14.41
C LYS A 548 -12.84 -8.48 14.20
N TYR A 549 -11.95 -8.56 13.22
CA TYR A 549 -11.06 -7.45 12.92
C TYR A 549 -11.89 -6.22 12.54
N PRO A 550 -11.57 -5.04 13.09
CA PRO A 550 -12.17 -3.79 12.66
C PRO A 550 -11.70 -3.45 11.23
N LEU A 551 -12.22 -2.35 10.68
CA LEU A 551 -11.73 -1.84 9.40
C LEU A 551 -10.26 -1.43 9.56
N PHE A 552 -9.95 -0.72 10.66
CA PHE A 552 -8.61 -0.38 11.10
C PHE A 552 -8.55 -0.39 12.62
N GLU A 553 -7.44 -0.84 13.18
CA GLU A 553 -7.12 -0.67 14.60
C GLU A 553 -5.61 -0.57 14.81
N SER A 554 -5.19 0.52 15.43
CA SER A 554 -3.86 0.77 15.99
C SER A 554 -3.97 1.92 17.01
N PRO A 555 -2.88 2.26 17.71
CA PRO A 555 -2.85 3.49 18.52
C PRO A 555 -3.15 4.77 17.72
N TYR A 556 -2.94 4.77 16.40
CA TYR A 556 -3.06 5.95 15.54
C TYR A 556 -4.32 5.99 14.68
N LEU A 557 -4.95 4.84 14.44
CA LEU A 557 -6.03 4.72 13.47
C LEU A 557 -7.10 3.74 13.95
N TYR A 558 -8.36 4.14 13.85
CA TYR A 558 -9.49 3.30 14.22
C TYR A 558 -10.68 3.50 13.28
N GLY A 559 -11.34 2.42 12.87
CA GLY A 559 -12.59 2.46 12.13
C GLY A 559 -13.31 1.10 12.15
N ASP A 560 -14.64 1.13 12.19
CA ASP A 560 -15.45 -0.09 12.20
C ASP A 560 -15.89 -0.50 10.80
N VAL A 561 -15.98 -1.81 10.55
CA VAL A 561 -16.54 -2.34 9.31
C VAL A 561 -18.01 -1.90 9.19
N MET A 562 -18.45 -1.56 7.98
CA MET A 562 -19.78 -1.00 7.66
C MET A 562 -20.07 0.40 8.20
N VAL A 563 -19.14 1.03 8.92
CA VAL A 563 -19.29 2.40 9.40
C VAL A 563 -18.37 3.30 8.58
N PRO A 564 -18.90 4.22 7.75
CA PRO A 564 -18.10 5.09 6.89
C PRO A 564 -17.47 6.26 7.69
N ARG A 565 -16.72 5.90 8.74
CA ARG A 565 -16.09 6.83 9.67
C ARG A 565 -14.69 6.32 10.04
N LEU A 566 -13.71 7.22 9.97
CA LEU A 566 -12.33 6.95 10.35
C LEU A 566 -11.89 7.90 11.46
N GLU A 567 -11.26 7.38 12.49
CA GLU A 567 -10.67 8.16 13.58
C GLU A 567 -9.15 8.07 13.53
N ILE A 568 -8.50 9.23 13.37
CA ILE A 568 -7.05 9.40 13.34
C ILE A 568 -6.64 10.04 14.67
N ARG A 569 -5.65 9.46 15.33
CA ARG A 569 -5.25 9.79 16.70
C ARG A 569 -3.75 10.10 16.75
N TYR A 570 -3.37 11.16 17.46
CA TYR A 570 -1.98 11.38 17.87
C TYR A 570 -1.92 12.27 19.10
N GLY A 571 -1.27 11.77 20.18
CA GLY A 571 -1.25 12.46 21.46
C GLY A 571 -2.66 12.69 22.00
N SER A 572 -3.00 13.93 22.35
CA SER A 572 -4.36 14.31 22.76
C SER A 572 -5.28 14.72 21.61
N LYS A 573 -4.82 14.69 20.36
CA LYS A 573 -5.58 15.15 19.20
C LYS A 573 -6.28 13.98 18.53
N ILE A 574 -7.52 14.23 18.12
CA ILE A 574 -8.30 13.30 17.31
C ILE A 574 -8.88 14.05 16.11
N ARG A 575 -8.71 13.48 14.92
CA ARG A 575 -9.35 13.90 13.66
C ARG A 575 -10.29 12.80 13.20
N ILE A 576 -11.55 13.13 12.98
CA ILE A 576 -12.60 12.21 12.55
C ILE A 576 -13.02 12.57 11.13
N LEU A 577 -12.92 11.61 10.23
CA LEU A 577 -13.49 11.67 8.88
C LEU A 577 -14.85 10.98 8.95
N ASP A 578 -15.94 11.73 8.79
CA ASP A 578 -17.32 11.23 8.81
C ASP A 578 -17.90 11.34 7.40
N PHE A 579 -17.78 10.27 6.61
CA PHE A 579 -18.19 10.27 5.20
C PHE A 579 -19.71 10.25 5.01
N GLU A 580 -20.47 9.82 6.02
CA GLU A 580 -21.93 9.91 6.03
C GLU A 580 -22.39 11.37 6.11
N LYS A 581 -21.74 12.18 6.96
CA LYS A 581 -22.02 13.61 7.09
C LYS A 581 -21.20 14.49 6.16
N ASN A 582 -20.26 13.90 5.42
CA ASN A 582 -19.26 14.59 4.61
C ASN A 582 -18.53 15.69 5.39
N GLN A 583 -18.05 15.35 6.59
CA GLN A 583 -17.46 16.30 7.52
C GLN A 583 -16.16 15.78 8.13
N ILE A 584 -15.28 16.74 8.44
CA ILE A 584 -14.08 16.51 9.22
C ILE A 584 -14.27 17.19 10.57
N LYS A 585 -14.05 16.45 11.66
CA LYS A 585 -14.11 16.99 13.02
C LYS A 585 -12.77 16.83 13.70
N GLU A 586 -12.33 17.86 14.40
CA GLU A 586 -11.12 17.83 15.21
C GLU A 586 -11.49 18.06 16.67
N LYS A 587 -10.94 17.25 17.57
CA LYS A 587 -11.11 17.41 19.03
C LYS A 587 -9.79 17.19 19.75
N VAL A 588 -9.68 17.79 20.93
CA VAL A 588 -8.59 17.54 21.89
C VAL A 588 -9.21 16.85 23.09
N ILE A 589 -8.71 15.67 23.44
CA ILE A 589 -9.18 14.88 24.58
C ILE A 589 -8.34 15.15 25.83
N SER A 590 -8.94 14.94 27.00
CA SER A 590 -8.24 15.03 28.29
C SER A 590 -7.19 13.92 28.45
N VAL A 591 -6.26 14.08 29.39
CA VAL A 591 -5.25 13.05 29.71
C VAL A 591 -5.93 11.76 30.21
N GLU A 592 -7.01 11.89 30.97
CA GLU A 592 -7.80 10.76 31.49
C GLU A 592 -8.48 9.97 30.35
N GLU A 593 -9.07 10.66 29.38
CA GLU A 593 -9.63 10.04 28.18
C GLU A 593 -8.54 9.42 27.29
N LYS A 594 -7.37 10.06 27.19
CA LYS A 594 -6.22 9.54 26.44
C LYS A 594 -5.76 8.20 27.00
N ASN A 595 -5.56 8.13 28.32
CA ASN A 595 -5.10 6.90 28.97
C ASN A 595 -6.09 5.75 28.77
N ARG A 596 -7.41 6.00 28.84
CA ARG A 596 -8.41 4.95 28.56
C ARG A 596 -8.32 4.40 27.13
N ILE A 597 -8.10 5.27 26.15
CA ILE A 597 -7.95 4.86 24.74
C ILE A 597 -6.63 4.10 24.53
N GLU A 598 -5.54 4.51 25.18
CA GLU A 598 -4.24 3.84 25.11
C GLU A 598 -4.24 2.48 25.84
N ASP A 599 -5.03 2.35 26.91
CA ASP A 599 -5.16 1.12 27.70
C ASP A 599 -6.18 0.12 27.10
N GLY A 600 -6.82 0.45 25.97
CA GLY A 600 -7.81 -0.41 25.31
C GLY A 600 -9.10 -0.65 26.12
N GLN A 601 -9.49 0.30 26.98
CA GLN A 601 -10.68 0.23 27.84
C GLN A 601 -11.93 0.90 27.26
#